data_AF-A0A0Q5IPY4-F1
#
_entry.id   AF-A0A0Q5IPY4-F1
#
_cell.length_a   1.000
_cell.length_b   1.000
_cell.length_c   1.000
_cell.angle_alpha   90.00
_cell.angle_beta   90.00
_cell.angle_gamma   90.00
#
_symmetry.space_group_name_H-M   'P 1'
#
loop_
_entity.id
_entity.type
_entity.pdbx_description
1 polymer ?
#
loop_
_entity_poly.entity_id
_entity_poly.type
_entity_poly.pdbx_seq_one_letter_code
_entity_poly.pdbx_strand_id
1 'polypeptide(L)'
;MTALGTLAPSADAELFADTLSCELRLPAGFHAGADAGSHSAAETLLRSLGQVEDLRSEETSEDRGELPLLVQRMDAKLDLMLALIGRLVRQGDSGLIQNVVHWSVRGIRLNCATSHAPGTAGSVCLQPSDWLPELVQLPAEVLASASDGHDQWLWLRFAPLSPGLQDALERHLFRLHRRQIADARRQR
;
A
#
# COMPACT_ATOMS: atom_id res chain seq x y z
N MET A 1 -5.69 -2.54 -20.51
CA MET A 1 -4.75 -1.41 -20.51
C MET A 1 -5.53 -0.18 -20.13
N THR A 2 -5.31 0.37 -18.95
CA THR A 2 -5.94 1.63 -18.55
C THR A 2 -5.44 2.74 -19.48
N ALA A 3 -6.34 3.61 -19.98
CA ALA A 3 -6.00 4.71 -20.88
C ALA A 3 -4.92 5.66 -20.31
N LEU A 4 -4.75 5.65 -18.99
CA LEU A 4 -3.71 6.40 -18.29
C LEU A 4 -2.29 5.96 -18.71
N GLY A 5 -2.05 4.68 -18.98
CA GLY A 5 -0.72 4.19 -19.37
C GLY A 5 -0.21 4.78 -20.69
N THR A 6 -1.11 5.26 -21.57
CA THR A 6 -0.70 5.90 -22.83
C THR A 6 -0.21 7.33 -22.66
N LEU A 7 -0.44 7.95 -21.51
CA LEU A 7 0.05 9.31 -21.24
C LEU A 7 1.56 9.36 -20.97
N ALA A 8 2.13 8.27 -20.44
CA ALA A 8 3.56 8.14 -20.17
C ALA A 8 4.03 6.69 -20.41
N PRO A 9 4.02 6.21 -21.67
CA PRO A 9 4.19 4.78 -21.98
C PRO A 9 5.54 4.22 -21.53
N SER A 10 6.62 5.00 -21.62
CA SER A 10 7.95 4.57 -21.16
C SER A 10 8.00 4.38 -19.64
N ALA A 11 7.42 5.31 -18.87
CA ALA A 11 7.38 5.21 -17.41
C ALA A 11 6.43 4.10 -16.95
N ASP A 12 5.29 3.93 -17.62
CA ASP A 12 4.34 2.86 -17.34
C ASP A 12 4.96 1.48 -17.58
N ALA A 13 5.67 1.30 -18.70
CA ALA A 13 6.42 0.07 -18.99
C ALA A 13 7.53 -0.18 -17.96
N GLU A 14 8.30 0.83 -17.57
CA GLU A 14 9.38 0.69 -16.58
C GLU A 14 8.83 0.17 -15.23
N LEU A 15 7.73 0.74 -14.75
CA LEU A 15 7.15 0.41 -13.46
C LEU A 15 6.36 -0.90 -13.46
N PHE A 16 5.67 -1.23 -14.56
CA PHE A 16 4.63 -2.27 -14.54
C PHE A 16 4.83 -3.42 -15.53
N ALA A 17 5.73 -3.30 -16.52
CA ALA A 17 5.98 -4.40 -17.46
C ALA A 17 6.70 -5.57 -16.77
N ASP A 18 6.24 -6.79 -17.04
CA ASP A 18 6.80 -8.05 -16.54
C ASP A 18 6.93 -8.13 -15.01
N THR A 19 6.03 -7.46 -14.28
CA THR A 19 5.97 -7.53 -12.82
C THR A 19 4.52 -7.57 -12.34
N LEU A 20 4.30 -8.17 -11.17
CA LEU A 20 2.99 -8.15 -10.54
C LEU A 20 2.63 -6.71 -10.20
N SER A 21 1.46 -6.27 -10.67
CA SER A 21 0.94 -4.95 -10.37
C SER A 21 -0.56 -5.04 -10.06
N CYS A 22 -1.01 -4.19 -9.14
CA CYS A 22 -2.37 -4.16 -8.65
C CYS A 22 -2.96 -2.78 -8.90
N GLU A 23 -4.18 -2.73 -9.43
CA GLU A 23 -4.96 -1.49 -9.52
C GLU A 23 -6.01 -1.50 -8.40
N LEU A 24 -5.96 -0.52 -7.49
CA LEU A 24 -6.83 -0.46 -6.31
C LEU A 24 -7.06 0.96 -5.84
N ARG A 25 -8.04 1.14 -4.94
CA ARG A 25 -8.31 2.41 -4.28
C ARG A 25 -7.81 2.38 -2.84
N LEU A 26 -6.87 3.26 -2.51
CA LEU A 26 -6.35 3.40 -1.15
C LEU A 26 -5.90 4.85 -0.89
N PRO A 27 -5.78 5.27 0.37
CA PRO A 27 -5.18 6.57 0.72
C PRO A 27 -3.70 6.59 0.31
N ALA A 28 -3.35 7.44 -0.65
CA ALA A 28 -1.98 7.59 -1.15
C ALA A 28 -1.67 9.02 -1.55
N GLY A 29 -0.40 9.39 -1.46
CA GLY A 29 0.10 10.69 -1.86
C GLY A 29 1.61 10.70 -2.07
N PHE A 30 2.10 11.79 -2.64
CA PHE A 30 3.52 12.04 -2.83
C PHE A 30 3.90 13.35 -2.16
N HIS A 31 4.98 13.33 -1.39
CA HIS A 31 5.54 14.50 -0.73
C HIS A 31 6.94 14.74 -1.28
N ALA A 32 7.15 15.86 -1.98
CA ALA A 32 8.47 16.24 -2.46
C ALA A 32 9.38 16.63 -1.28
N GLY A 33 10.65 16.24 -1.33
CA GLY A 33 11.64 16.55 -0.29
C GLY A 33 12.33 15.33 0.32
N ALA A 34 13.12 15.56 1.37
CA ALA A 34 14.08 14.58 1.87
C ALA A 34 13.58 13.70 3.03
N ASP A 35 12.32 13.81 3.45
CA ASP A 35 11.79 13.02 4.56
C ASP A 35 11.38 11.62 4.08
N ALA A 36 12.40 10.78 3.86
CA ALA A 36 12.24 9.38 3.56
C ALA A 36 12.16 8.59 4.87
N GLY A 37 11.00 7.98 5.13
CA GLY A 37 10.82 7.07 6.26
C GLY A 37 11.82 5.90 6.25
N SER A 38 11.97 5.23 7.39
CA SER A 38 12.93 4.14 7.52
C SER A 38 12.50 2.88 6.76
N HIS A 39 13.40 2.30 5.95
CA HIS A 39 13.17 1.00 5.31
C HIS A 39 12.85 -0.09 6.33
N SER A 40 13.48 -0.07 7.51
CA SER A 40 13.20 -1.06 8.55
C SER A 40 11.78 -0.94 9.11
N ALA A 41 11.28 0.29 9.27
CA ALA A 41 9.92 0.54 9.75
C ALA A 41 8.89 0.10 8.71
N ALA A 42 9.11 0.44 7.44
CA ALA A 42 8.28 -0.01 6.32
C ALA A 42 8.24 -1.54 6.22
N GLU A 43 9.39 -2.20 6.38
CA GLU A 43 9.49 -3.67 6.33
C GLU A 43 8.73 -4.30 7.49
N THR A 44 8.97 -3.83 8.73
CA THR A 44 8.26 -4.31 9.92
C THR A 44 6.75 -4.19 9.74
N LEU A 45 6.27 -3.03 9.28
CA LEU A 45 4.85 -2.79 9.04
C LEU A 45 4.25 -3.80 8.05
N LEU A 46 4.84 -3.94 6.85
CA LEU A 46 4.32 -4.83 5.81
C LEU A 46 4.34 -6.31 6.23
N ARG A 47 5.36 -6.73 7.01
CA ARG A 47 5.43 -8.08 7.57
C ARG A 47 4.39 -8.31 8.65
N SER A 48 4.25 -7.39 9.60
CA SER A 48 3.25 -7.48 10.68
C SER A 48 1.82 -7.47 10.13
N LEU A 49 1.53 -6.64 9.12
CA LEU A 49 0.25 -6.66 8.43
C LEU A 49 -0.03 -8.03 7.81
N GLY A 50 0.95 -8.61 7.11
CA GLY A 50 0.80 -9.95 6.55
C GLY A 50 0.44 -11.01 7.59
N GLN A 51 1.15 -11.02 8.72
CA GLN A 51 0.90 -11.97 9.81
C GLN A 51 -0.52 -11.85 10.38
N VAL A 52 -0.98 -10.63 10.67
CA VAL A 52 -2.32 -10.41 11.25
C VAL A 52 -3.43 -10.77 10.24
N GLU A 53 -3.24 -10.45 8.97
CA GLU A 53 -4.25 -10.73 7.95
C GLU A 53 -4.34 -12.22 7.59
N ASP A 54 -3.22 -12.94 7.62
CA ASP A 54 -3.20 -14.39 7.39
C ASP A 54 -3.89 -15.11 8.56
N LEU A 55 -3.65 -14.70 9.81
CA LEU A 55 -4.34 -15.24 11.00
C LEU A 55 -5.87 -15.07 10.92
N ARG A 56 -6.35 -13.87 10.57
CA ARG A 56 -7.80 -13.61 10.40
C ARG A 56 -8.45 -14.47 9.32
N SER A 57 -7.69 -14.86 8.30
CA SER A 57 -8.19 -15.73 7.23
C SER A 57 -8.37 -17.18 7.72
N GLU A 58 -7.53 -17.63 8.65
CA GLU A 58 -7.58 -18.98 9.24
C GLU A 58 -8.63 -19.12 10.33
N GLU A 59 -9.01 -18.05 11.02
CA GLU A 59 -10.02 -18.05 12.11
C GLU A 59 -11.43 -18.48 11.68
N THR A 60 -11.73 -18.48 10.38
CA THR A 60 -13.01 -19.00 9.86
C THR A 60 -13.01 -20.54 9.73
N SER A 61 -11.88 -21.20 10.01
CA SER A 61 -11.74 -22.65 10.05
C SER A 61 -12.14 -23.20 11.44
N GLU A 62 -13.07 -24.15 11.46
CA GLU A 62 -13.64 -24.77 12.68
C GLU A 62 -12.62 -25.58 13.52
N ASP A 63 -11.35 -25.64 13.11
CA ASP A 63 -10.31 -26.51 13.68
C ASP A 63 -9.46 -25.88 14.80
N ARG A 64 -9.87 -24.71 15.34
CA ARG A 64 -9.15 -24.07 16.45
C ARG A 64 -9.42 -24.84 17.74
N GLY A 65 -8.61 -25.86 18.00
CA GLY A 65 -8.51 -26.51 19.31
C GLY A 65 -8.47 -25.44 20.42
N GLU A 66 -9.25 -25.66 21.48
CA GLU A 66 -9.52 -24.67 22.51
C GLU A 66 -8.22 -24.09 23.09
N LEU A 67 -7.83 -22.90 22.61
CA LEU A 67 -6.76 -22.13 23.23
C LEU A 67 -7.17 -21.86 24.68
N PRO A 68 -6.23 -21.89 25.64
CA PRO A 68 -6.55 -21.58 27.03
C PRO A 68 -7.29 -20.24 27.16
N LEU A 69 -8.32 -20.18 28.01
CA LEU A 69 -9.15 -18.97 28.19
C LEU A 69 -8.34 -17.69 28.47
N LEU A 70 -7.17 -17.82 29.09
CA LEU A 70 -6.25 -16.69 29.31
C LEU A 70 -5.76 -16.09 27.99
N VAL A 71 -5.40 -16.93 27.02
CA VAL A 71 -4.91 -16.49 25.70
C VAL A 71 -6.03 -15.79 24.94
N GLN A 72 -7.24 -16.35 24.94
CA GLN A 72 -8.42 -15.73 24.32
C GLN A 72 -8.73 -14.34 24.93
N ARG A 73 -8.59 -14.20 26.26
CA ARG A 73 -8.78 -12.91 26.93
C ARG A 73 -7.69 -11.89 26.60
N MET A 74 -6.46 -12.35 26.38
CA MET A 74 -5.36 -11.46 25.96
C MET A 74 -5.58 -10.99 24.52
N ASP A 75 -5.98 -11.88 23.64
CA ASP A 75 -6.30 -11.60 22.24
C ASP A 75 -7.41 -10.54 22.12
N ALA A 76 -8.54 -10.75 22.83
CA ALA A 76 -9.64 -9.77 22.87
C ALA A 76 -9.21 -8.39 23.39
N LYS A 77 -8.24 -8.32 24.32
CA LYS A 77 -7.70 -7.03 24.78
C LYS A 77 -6.82 -6.37 23.71
N LEU A 78 -6.01 -7.15 22.99
CA LEU A 78 -5.17 -6.65 21.90
C LEU A 78 -6.03 -6.09 20.77
N ASP A 79 -7.11 -6.78 20.39
CA ASP A 79 -8.07 -6.30 19.40
C ASP A 79 -8.73 -4.98 19.83
N LEU A 80 -9.17 -4.88 21.08
CA LEU A 80 -9.75 -3.64 21.60
C LEU A 80 -8.75 -2.50 21.58
N MET A 81 -7.49 -2.74 22.00
CA MET A 81 -6.44 -1.73 21.94
C MET A 81 -6.15 -1.29 20.51
N LEU A 82 -6.04 -2.24 19.57
CA LEU A 82 -5.80 -1.96 18.16
C LEU A 82 -6.93 -1.12 17.55
N ALA A 83 -8.19 -1.42 17.89
CA ALA A 83 -9.35 -0.66 17.45
C ALA A 83 -9.37 0.76 18.04
N LEU A 84 -9.05 0.93 19.32
CA LEU A 84 -9.02 2.23 19.99
C LEU A 84 -7.87 3.11 19.49
N ILE A 85 -6.68 2.55 19.34
CA ILE A 85 -5.51 3.24 18.79
C ILE A 85 -5.78 3.63 17.34
N GLY A 86 -6.30 2.71 16.53
CA GLY A 86 -6.70 3.02 15.15
C GLY A 86 -7.72 4.15 15.07
N ARG A 87 -8.70 4.18 15.97
CA ARG A 87 -9.66 5.30 16.03
C ARG A 87 -8.98 6.63 16.40
N LEU A 88 -8.05 6.60 17.35
CA LEU A 88 -7.30 7.79 17.77
C LEU A 88 -6.42 8.33 16.63
N VAL A 89 -5.69 7.46 15.93
CA VAL A 89 -4.84 7.86 14.81
C VAL A 89 -5.67 8.49 13.67
N ARG A 90 -6.85 7.95 13.37
CA ARG A 90 -7.77 8.53 12.36
C ARG A 90 -8.33 9.90 12.73
N GLN A 91 -8.26 10.32 14.00
CA GLN A 91 -8.61 11.69 14.38
C GLN A 91 -7.54 12.69 13.95
N GLY A 92 -6.30 12.23 13.77
CA GLY A 92 -5.26 13.00 13.10
C GLY A 92 -5.51 13.01 11.59
N ASP A 93 -5.34 14.18 10.97
CA ASP A 93 -5.38 14.28 9.51
C ASP A 93 -4.06 13.81 8.92
N SER A 94 -4.10 12.73 8.14
CA SER A 94 -2.95 12.23 7.39
C SER A 94 -2.65 13.08 6.15
N GLY A 95 -3.60 13.92 5.71
CA GLY A 95 -3.54 14.66 4.46
C GLY A 95 -3.66 13.77 3.21
N LEU A 96 -3.81 12.45 3.36
CA LEU A 96 -3.94 11.52 2.24
C LEU A 96 -5.40 11.40 1.80
N ILE A 97 -5.60 11.47 0.49
CA ILE A 97 -6.90 11.26 -0.16
C ILE A 97 -7.00 9.85 -0.74
N GLN A 98 -8.19 9.28 -0.70
CA GLN A 98 -8.44 7.95 -1.25
C GLN A 98 -8.49 8.02 -2.77
N ASN A 99 -7.44 7.50 -3.42
CA ASN A 99 -7.25 7.62 -4.86
C ASN A 99 -7.10 6.24 -5.52
N VAL A 100 -7.38 6.18 -6.82
CA VAL A 100 -7.03 5.02 -7.64
C VAL A 100 -5.52 5.03 -7.84
N VAL A 101 -4.87 3.91 -7.54
CA VAL A 101 -3.44 3.71 -7.74
C VAL A 101 -3.19 2.46 -8.57
N HIS A 102 -2.08 2.46 -9.31
CA HIS A 102 -1.53 1.26 -9.94
C HIS A 102 -0.16 1.00 -9.33
N TRP A 103 -0.03 -0.06 -8.56
CA TRP A 103 1.10 -0.30 -7.66
C TRP A 103 1.83 -1.59 -8.01
N SER A 104 3.15 -1.51 -8.15
CA SER A 104 4.06 -2.65 -8.27
C SER A 104 5.19 -2.56 -7.26
N VAL A 105 6.08 -3.56 -7.25
CA VAL A 105 7.30 -3.52 -6.42
C VAL A 105 8.26 -2.41 -6.85
N ARG A 106 8.22 -1.98 -8.12
CA ARG A 106 9.15 -0.99 -8.69
C ARG A 106 8.69 0.45 -8.42
N GLY A 107 7.39 0.66 -8.27
CA GLY A 107 6.83 1.99 -8.14
C GLY A 107 5.32 2.01 -8.15
N ILE A 108 4.78 3.22 -8.23
CA ILE A 108 3.34 3.45 -8.16
C ILE A 108 2.93 4.58 -9.11
N ARG A 109 1.76 4.44 -9.71
CA ARG A 109 1.06 5.52 -10.41
C ARG A 109 -0.09 5.98 -9.53
N LEU A 110 -0.17 7.28 -9.26
CA LEU A 110 -1.23 7.88 -8.45
C LEU A 110 -1.62 9.26 -8.96
N ASN A 111 -2.82 9.70 -8.60
CA ASN A 111 -3.27 11.07 -8.79
C ASN A 111 -2.64 11.97 -7.72
N CYS A 112 -2.21 13.17 -8.11
CA CYS A 112 -1.73 14.21 -7.22
C CYS A 112 -2.46 15.54 -7.47
N ALA A 113 -2.61 16.36 -6.43
CA ALA A 113 -3.20 17.70 -6.56
C ALA A 113 -2.27 18.67 -7.31
N THR A 114 -0.95 18.47 -7.24
CA THR A 114 0.06 19.32 -7.85
C THR A 114 0.94 18.51 -8.81
N SER A 115 1.26 19.10 -9.96
CA SER A 115 2.23 18.50 -10.88
C SER A 115 3.64 18.64 -10.33
N HIS A 116 4.46 17.60 -10.49
CA HIS A 116 5.87 17.60 -10.15
C HIS A 116 6.70 17.30 -11.39
N ALA A 117 7.87 17.96 -11.52
CA ALA A 117 8.76 17.71 -12.65
C ALA A 117 9.39 16.30 -12.54
N PRO A 118 9.59 15.59 -13.66
CA PRO A 118 10.43 14.40 -13.67
C PRO A 118 11.80 14.66 -13.04
N GLY A 119 12.31 13.70 -12.26
CA GLY A 119 13.52 13.83 -11.45
C GLY A 119 13.29 14.41 -10.05
N THR A 120 12.07 14.85 -9.71
CA THR A 120 11.77 15.32 -8.36
C THR A 120 11.83 14.14 -7.38
N ALA A 121 12.73 14.22 -6.41
CA ALA A 121 12.82 13.26 -5.31
C ALA A 121 11.81 13.58 -4.18
N GLY A 122 11.30 12.54 -3.55
CA GLY A 122 10.33 12.64 -2.47
C GLY A 122 10.02 11.31 -1.81
N SER A 123 8.89 11.27 -1.11
CA SER A 123 8.37 10.07 -0.47
C SER A 123 6.94 9.80 -0.91
N VAL A 124 6.68 8.59 -1.38
CA VAL A 124 5.32 8.06 -1.50
C VAL A 124 4.85 7.68 -0.10
N CYS A 125 3.70 8.20 0.30
CA CYS A 125 3.02 7.81 1.53
C CYS A 125 1.72 7.13 1.14
N LEU A 126 1.47 5.92 1.66
CA LEU A 126 0.22 5.22 1.40
C LEU A 126 -0.22 4.38 2.60
N GLN A 127 -1.52 4.13 2.73
CA GLN A 127 -2.09 3.26 3.75
C GLN A 127 -2.33 1.86 3.15
N PRO A 128 -1.48 0.85 3.45
CA PRO A 128 -1.52 -0.46 2.79
C PRO A 128 -2.68 -1.36 3.23
N SER A 129 -3.34 -1.03 4.35
CA SER A 129 -4.46 -1.78 4.92
C SER A 129 -5.61 -0.84 5.26
N ASP A 130 -6.86 -1.28 5.10
CA ASP A 130 -8.05 -0.48 5.39
C ASP A 130 -8.38 -0.42 6.90
N TRP A 131 -8.06 -1.48 7.66
CA TRP A 131 -8.39 -1.60 9.07
C TRP A 131 -7.37 -0.90 9.99
N LEU A 132 -6.12 -0.74 9.55
CA LEU A 132 -5.07 -0.05 10.29
C LEU A 132 -4.71 1.29 9.61
N PRO A 133 -4.89 2.44 10.27
CA PRO A 133 -4.53 3.75 9.71
C PRO A 133 -3.02 4.05 9.83
N GLU A 134 -2.18 3.05 9.60
CA GLU A 134 -0.73 3.20 9.61
C GLU A 134 -0.22 3.39 8.19
N LEU A 135 0.67 4.36 7.99
CA LEU A 135 1.20 4.70 6.68
C LEU A 135 2.54 4.01 6.44
N VAL A 136 2.74 3.51 5.22
CA VAL A 136 4.06 3.15 4.73
C VAL A 136 4.62 4.32 3.93
N GLN A 137 5.87 4.67 4.19
CA GLN A 137 6.61 5.69 3.45
C GLN A 137 7.72 5.02 2.65
N LEU A 138 7.75 5.27 1.35
CA LEU A 138 8.74 4.73 0.42
C LEU A 138 9.41 5.88 -0.34
N PRO A 139 10.73 6.09 -0.19
CA PRO A 139 11.43 7.09 -1.00
C PRO A 139 11.26 6.78 -2.49
N ALA A 140 11.00 7.82 -3.26
CA ALA A 140 10.68 7.72 -4.68
C ALA A 140 11.15 8.94 -5.47
N GLU A 141 11.19 8.76 -6.78
CA GLU A 141 11.50 9.79 -7.76
C GLU A 141 10.40 9.84 -8.82
N VAL A 142 10.02 11.04 -9.26
CA VAL A 142 9.06 11.22 -10.35
C VAL A 142 9.70 10.81 -11.67
N LEU A 143 9.22 9.74 -12.30
CA LEU A 143 9.60 9.35 -13.67
C LEU A 143 8.86 10.17 -14.72
N ALA A 144 7.58 10.38 -14.51
CA ALA A 144 6.73 11.12 -15.43
C ALA A 144 5.61 11.83 -14.66
N SER A 145 5.14 12.94 -15.24
CA SER A 145 3.98 13.69 -14.81
C SER A 145 3.16 14.02 -16.05
N ALA A 146 1.88 13.66 -16.03
CA ALA A 146 0.97 13.92 -17.15
C ALA A 146 -0.45 14.19 -16.64
N SER A 147 -1.23 14.91 -17.42
CA SER A 147 -2.65 15.14 -17.14
C SER A 147 -3.52 14.40 -18.16
N ASP A 148 -4.65 13.88 -17.70
CA ASP A 148 -5.70 13.35 -18.57
C ASP A 148 -6.76 14.41 -18.94
N GLY A 149 -6.54 15.68 -18.56
CA GLY A 149 -7.45 16.80 -18.74
C GLY A 149 -8.29 17.15 -17.51
N HIS A 150 -8.39 16.25 -16.54
CA HIS A 150 -9.09 16.48 -15.27
C HIS A 150 -8.15 16.37 -14.09
N ASP A 151 -7.35 15.33 -14.09
CA ASP A 151 -6.48 14.93 -13.00
C ASP A 151 -5.00 15.06 -13.41
N GLN A 152 -4.14 15.25 -12.42
CA GLN A 152 -2.68 15.15 -12.61
C GLN A 152 -2.23 13.79 -12.10
N TRP A 153 -1.49 13.07 -12.94
CA TRP A 153 -0.99 11.73 -12.69
C TRP A 153 0.53 11.75 -12.60
N LEU A 154 1.06 11.06 -11.59
CA LEU A 154 2.49 10.86 -11.41
C LEU A 154 2.83 9.39 -11.54
N TRP A 155 3.93 9.10 -12.22
CA TRP A 155 4.61 7.81 -12.20
C TRP A 155 5.83 7.94 -11.31
N LEU A 156 5.83 7.20 -10.20
CA LEU A 156 6.82 7.34 -9.14
C LEU A 156 7.62 6.03 -9.04
N ARG A 157 8.92 6.09 -9.26
CA ARG A 157 9.84 4.95 -9.09
C ARG A 157 10.38 4.96 -7.67
N PHE A 158 10.29 3.83 -6.97
CA PHE A 158 10.91 3.73 -5.65
C PHE A 158 12.43 3.77 -5.77
N ALA A 159 13.08 4.39 -4.78
CA ALA A 159 14.52 4.25 -4.57
C ALA A 159 14.86 2.77 -4.29
N PRO A 160 16.12 2.34 -4.47
CA PRO A 160 16.53 0.96 -4.20
C PRO A 160 16.12 0.52 -2.79
N LEU A 161 15.18 -0.41 -2.71
CA LEU A 161 14.67 -0.95 -1.44
C LEU A 161 15.71 -1.90 -0.82
N SER A 162 15.72 -2.03 0.52
CA SER A 162 16.50 -3.10 1.14
C SER A 162 15.94 -4.46 0.71
N PRO A 163 16.75 -5.53 0.63
CA PRO A 163 16.26 -6.85 0.22
C PRO A 163 15.08 -7.35 1.07
N GLY A 164 15.10 -7.06 2.38
CA GLY A 164 14.01 -7.41 3.29
C GLY A 164 12.71 -6.65 3.00
N LEU A 165 12.79 -5.33 2.76
CA LEU A 165 11.64 -4.52 2.39
C LEU A 165 11.07 -4.92 1.04
N GLN A 166 11.92 -5.22 0.06
CA GLN A 166 11.48 -5.68 -1.26
C GLN A 166 10.68 -7.00 -1.15
N ASP A 167 11.20 -8.01 -0.44
CA ASP A 167 10.47 -9.27 -0.19
C ASP A 167 9.14 -9.03 0.54
N ALA A 168 9.12 -8.16 1.55
CA ALA A 168 7.90 -7.82 2.27
C ALA A 168 6.84 -7.16 1.35
N LEU A 169 7.27 -6.26 0.47
CA LEU A 169 6.42 -5.57 -0.50
C LEU A 169 5.88 -6.53 -1.57
N GLU A 170 6.72 -7.39 -2.14
CA GLU A 170 6.31 -8.40 -3.14
C GLU A 170 5.23 -9.33 -2.56
N ARG A 171 5.45 -9.83 -1.34
CA ARG A 171 4.45 -10.67 -0.63
C ARG A 171 3.16 -9.92 -0.36
N HIS A 172 3.24 -8.65 0.03
CA HIS A 172 2.06 -7.82 0.26
C HIS A 172 1.24 -7.62 -1.02
N LEU A 173 1.89 -7.24 -2.13
CA LEU A 173 1.24 -7.09 -3.43
C LEU A 173 0.63 -8.41 -3.93
N PHE A 174 1.30 -9.54 -3.73
CA PHE A 174 0.76 -10.85 -4.06
C PHE A 174 -0.51 -11.18 -3.23
N ARG A 175 -0.52 -10.88 -1.93
CA ARG A 175 -1.72 -11.04 -1.08
C ARG A 175 -2.86 -10.15 -1.57
N LEU A 176 -2.58 -8.87 -1.87
CA LEU A 176 -3.58 -7.95 -2.43
C LEU A 176 -4.17 -8.49 -3.73
N HIS A 177 -3.32 -8.92 -4.66
CA HIS A 177 -3.74 -9.48 -5.95
C HIS A 177 -4.64 -10.71 -5.77
N ARG A 178 -4.25 -11.65 -4.89
CA ARG A 178 -5.04 -12.84 -4.59
C ARG A 178 -6.42 -12.49 -4.01
N ARG A 179 -6.50 -11.48 -3.14
CA ARG A 179 -7.79 -10.98 -2.60
C ARG A 179 -8.66 -10.39 -3.70
N GLN A 180 -8.10 -9.54 -4.56
CA GLN A 180 -8.83 -8.95 -5.70
C GLN A 180 -9.43 -10.01 -6.63
N ILE A 181 -8.69 -11.08 -6.94
CA ILE A 181 -9.20 -12.20 -7.74
C ILE A 181 -10.35 -12.91 -7.01
N ALA A 182 -10.23 -13.16 -5.71
CA ALA A 182 -11.27 -13.81 -4.93
C ALA A 182 -12.56 -12.98 -4.90
N ASP A 183 -12.46 -11.66 -4.70
CA ASP A 183 -13.61 -10.75 -4.69
C ASP A 183 -14.28 -10.65 -6.06
N ALA A 184 -13.50 -10.55 -7.14
CA ALA A 184 -14.02 -10.55 -8.51
C ALA A 184 -14.75 -11.84 -8.89
N ARG A 185 -14.38 -12.98 -8.28
CA ARG A 185 -15.09 -14.27 -8.46
C ARG A 185 -16.40 -14.32 -7.69
N ARG A 186 -16.50 -13.68 -6.52
CA ARG A 186 -17.74 -13.62 -5.71
C ARG A 186 -18.80 -12.70 -6.30
N GLN A 187 -18.38 -11.69 -7.05
CA GLN A 187 -19.26 -10.69 -7.67
C GLN A 187 -19.81 -11.11 -9.05
N ARG A 188 -19.37 -12.26 -9.59
CA ARG A 188 -19.91 -12.87 -10.82
C ARG A 188 -20.94 -13.93 -10.47
#